data_AF-A0A1F3B8R7-F1
#
_entry.id   AF-A0A1F3B8R7-F1
#
_cell.length_a   1.000
_cell.length_b   1.000
_cell.length_c   1.000
_cell.angle_alpha   90.00
_cell.angle_beta   90.00
_cell.angle_gamma   90.00
#
_symmetry.space_group_name_H-M   'P 1'
#
loop_
_entity.id
_entity.type
_entity.pdbx_description
1 polymer ?
#
loop_
_entity_poly.entity_id
_entity_poly.type
_entity_poly.pdbx_seq_one_letter_code
_entity_poly.pdbx_strand_id
1 'polypeptide(L)'
;MPDRAGPGDAASTRPRFAHESEEEFARLLDFYGIRWEYEPRSFPLEQDAAGRVTESFSPDFYLPDFDLYIELTTLKQSLVTRKNRKVRRLRELYPDVRLKIFYGRDYRSLLFKYGLAH
;
A
#
# COMPACT_ATOMS: atom_id res chain seq x y z
N MET A 1 -1.52 -14.33 -38.86
CA MET A 1 -1.77 -15.08 -37.61
C MET A 1 -1.01 -14.36 -36.51
N PRO A 2 -1.66 -13.72 -35.53
CA PRO A 2 -0.94 -13.07 -34.44
C PRO A 2 -0.47 -14.12 -33.43
N ASP A 3 0.83 -14.09 -33.17
CA ASP A 3 1.52 -14.90 -32.17
C ASP A 3 1.16 -14.38 -30.77
N ARG A 4 0.66 -15.28 -29.91
CA ARG A 4 0.26 -14.96 -28.53
C ARG A 4 1.51 -14.96 -27.66
N ALA A 5 2.19 -13.83 -27.56
CA ALA A 5 3.09 -13.56 -26.46
C ALA A 5 2.27 -13.46 -25.17
N GLY A 6 2.22 -14.54 -24.37
CA GLY A 6 1.74 -14.48 -22.99
C GLY A 6 2.70 -13.62 -22.16
N PRO A 7 2.22 -12.66 -21.36
CA PRO A 7 3.12 -11.87 -20.55
C PRO A 7 3.46 -12.61 -19.25
N GLY A 8 4.75 -12.81 -19.03
CA GLY A 8 5.32 -12.56 -17.71
C GLY A 8 5.61 -13.77 -16.82
N ASP A 9 6.54 -14.63 -17.24
CA ASP A 9 7.51 -15.20 -16.29
C ASP A 9 8.44 -14.08 -15.81
N ALA A 10 7.89 -13.15 -15.01
CA ALA A 10 8.72 -12.42 -14.07
C ALA A 10 8.96 -13.40 -12.92
N ALA A 11 10.12 -14.07 -12.95
CA ALA A 11 10.71 -14.61 -11.73
C ALA A 11 10.95 -13.41 -10.80
N SER A 12 9.88 -12.97 -10.12
CA SER A 12 9.86 -11.82 -9.26
C SER A 12 10.60 -12.23 -8.00
N THR A 13 11.81 -11.68 -7.85
CA THR A 13 12.49 -11.62 -6.56
C THR A 13 11.49 -11.00 -5.59
N ARG A 14 10.79 -11.84 -4.80
CA ARG A 14 9.79 -11.36 -3.84
C ARG A 14 10.47 -10.28 -2.99
N PRO A 15 9.89 -9.07 -2.90
CA PRO A 15 10.49 -8.01 -2.11
C PRO A 15 10.72 -8.50 -0.69
N ARG A 16 11.84 -8.10 -0.08
CA ARG A 16 12.12 -8.41 1.32
C ARG A 16 11.20 -7.56 2.18
N PHE A 17 10.06 -8.13 2.55
CA PHE A 17 9.10 -7.51 3.46
C PHE A 17 9.78 -7.17 4.81
N ALA A 18 9.44 -6.02 5.37
CA ALA A 18 9.95 -5.56 6.66
C ALA A 18 9.28 -6.29 7.84
N HIS A 19 8.04 -6.75 7.66
CA HIS A 19 7.23 -7.43 8.67
C HIS A 19 6.48 -8.65 8.13
N GLU A 20 6.27 -9.66 8.99
CA GLU A 20 5.50 -10.89 8.67
C GLU A 20 4.09 -10.58 8.13
N SER A 21 3.45 -9.51 8.63
CA SER A 21 2.10 -9.11 8.19
C SER A 21 2.06 -8.62 6.74
N GLU A 22 3.13 -7.99 6.25
CA GLU A 22 3.22 -7.56 4.85
C GLU A 22 3.38 -8.76 3.92
N GLU A 23 4.23 -9.71 4.29
CA GLU A 23 4.39 -10.95 3.53
C GLU A 23 3.08 -11.74 3.48
N GLU A 24 2.38 -11.84 4.61
CA GLU A 24 1.08 -12.52 4.68
C GLU A 24 0.02 -11.82 3.82
N PHE A 25 0.01 -10.49 3.81
CA PHE A 25 -0.90 -9.71 2.97
C PHE A 25 -0.58 -9.89 1.48
N ALA A 26 0.69 -9.82 1.08
CA ALA A 26 1.13 -10.07 -0.30
C ALA A 26 0.70 -11.46 -0.78
N ARG A 27 0.91 -12.51 0.04
CA ARG A 27 0.43 -13.87 -0.28
C ARG A 27 -1.08 -13.95 -0.45
N LEU A 28 -1.83 -13.15 0.31
CA LEU A 28 -3.28 -13.13 0.21
C LEU A 28 -3.77 -12.41 -1.06
N LEU A 29 -3.11 -11.31 -1.44
CA LEU A 29 -3.36 -10.64 -2.73
C LEU A 29 -3.04 -11.57 -3.90
N ASP A 30 -1.91 -12.28 -3.84
CA ASP A 30 -1.53 -13.31 -4.82
C ASP A 30 -2.61 -14.41 -4.91
N PHE A 31 -3.10 -14.89 -3.77
CA PHE A 31 -4.15 -15.92 -3.70
C PHE A 31 -5.46 -15.47 -4.37
N TYR A 32 -5.85 -14.21 -4.19
CA TYR A 32 -7.02 -13.64 -4.84
C TYR A 32 -6.75 -13.13 -6.27
N GLY A 33 -5.53 -13.30 -6.79
CA GLY A 33 -5.15 -12.86 -8.13
C GLY A 33 -5.15 -11.34 -8.30
N ILE A 34 -5.02 -10.59 -7.20
CA ILE A 34 -5.01 -9.13 -7.22
C ILE A 34 -3.59 -8.65 -7.52
N ARG A 35 -3.42 -7.77 -8.51
CA ARG A 35 -2.11 -7.18 -8.78
C ARG A 35 -1.72 -6.20 -7.68
N TRP A 36 -0.47 -6.26 -7.25
CA TRP A 36 0.07 -5.38 -6.22
C TRP A 36 1.53 -5.00 -6.46
N GLU A 37 1.92 -3.86 -5.91
CA GLU A 37 3.29 -3.36 -5.88
C GLU A 37 3.67 -3.01 -4.43
N TYR A 38 4.89 -3.36 -4.00
CA TYR A 38 5.40 -3.05 -2.65
C TYR A 38 6.19 -1.73 -2.66
N GLU A 39 5.84 -0.84 -1.72
CA GLU A 39 6.41 0.52 -1.59
C GLU A 39 6.64 1.28 -2.93
N PRO A 40 5.65 1.34 -3.84
CA PRO A 40 5.90 1.83 -5.20
C PRO A 40 6.14 3.33 -5.28
N ARG A 41 5.68 4.08 -4.26
CA ARG A 41 5.77 5.53 -4.26
C ARG A 41 5.87 6.12 -2.86
N SER A 42 6.74 7.10 -2.72
CA SER A 42 6.82 7.97 -1.55
C SER A 42 6.20 9.33 -1.86
N PHE A 43 5.34 9.82 -0.97
CA PHE A 43 4.66 11.11 -1.08
C PHE A 43 5.30 12.13 -0.13
N PRO A 44 5.89 13.22 -0.64
CA PRO A 44 6.35 14.33 0.18
C PRO A 44 5.18 15.02 0.92
N LEU A 45 5.28 15.18 2.23
CA LEU A 45 4.26 15.82 3.08
C LEU A 45 4.68 17.18 3.62
N GLU A 46 5.96 17.35 3.92
CA GLU A 46 6.54 18.61 4.38
C GLU A 46 7.84 18.90 3.62
N GLN A 47 8.09 20.18 3.38
CA GLN A 47 9.30 20.68 2.75
C GLN A 47 9.85 21.85 3.59
N ASP A 48 11.17 21.95 3.71
CA ASP A 48 11.82 23.09 4.34
C ASP A 48 11.82 24.34 3.45
N ALA A 49 12.30 25.46 3.99
CA ALA A 49 12.41 26.72 3.26
C ALA A 49 13.35 26.65 2.03
N ALA A 50 14.17 25.61 1.93
CA ALA A 50 15.04 25.34 0.78
C ALA A 50 14.42 24.34 -0.21
N GLY A 51 13.16 23.93 -0.01
CA GLY A 51 12.44 22.99 -0.86
C GLY A 51 12.83 21.51 -0.67
N ARG A 52 13.54 21.17 0.41
CA ARG A 52 13.93 19.78 0.71
C ARG A 52 12.81 19.09 1.48
N VAL A 53 12.46 17.88 1.05
CA VAL A 53 11.43 17.06 1.73
C VAL A 53 11.92 16.68 3.13
N THR A 54 11.26 17.18 4.16
CA THR A 54 11.56 16.89 5.57
C THR A 54 10.71 15.75 6.12
N GLU A 55 9.50 15.58 5.58
CA GLU A 55 8.60 14.51 5.97
C GLU A 55 7.96 13.90 4.71
N SER A 56 7.99 12.58 4.60
CA SER A 56 7.30 11.81 3.57
C SER A 56 6.41 10.73 4.17
N PHE A 57 5.50 10.23 3.33
CA PHE A 57 4.64 9.10 3.60
C PHE A 57 4.72 8.11 2.44
N SER A 58 5.03 6.86 2.77
CA SER A 58 5.26 5.80 1.78
C SER A 58 4.32 4.65 2.15
N PRO A 59 3.24 4.43 1.38
CA PRO A 59 2.33 3.33 1.62
C PRO A 59 3.02 1.99 1.36
N ASP A 60 2.73 0.99 2.20
CA ASP A 60 3.33 -0.35 2.08
C ASP A 60 2.98 -1.05 0.75
N PHE A 61 1.73 -0.88 0.27
CA PHE A 61 1.27 -1.51 -0.98
C PHE A 61 0.48 -0.55 -1.86
N TYR A 62 0.49 -0.82 -3.16
CA TYR A 62 -0.44 -0.26 -4.14
C TYR A 62 -1.12 -1.38 -4.92
N LEU A 63 -2.41 -1.22 -5.19
CA LEU A 63 -3.20 -2.14 -6.01
C LEU A 63 -3.57 -1.40 -7.31
N PRO A 64 -2.87 -1.62 -8.44
CA PRO A 64 -3.09 -0.87 -9.67
C PRO A 64 -4.50 -1.03 -10.23
N ASP A 65 -5.09 -2.22 -10.09
CA ASP A 65 -6.44 -2.52 -10.59
C ASP A 65 -7.54 -1.69 -9.91
N PHE A 66 -7.27 -1.24 -8.68
CA PHE A 66 -8.19 -0.45 -7.88
C PHE A 66 -7.71 0.98 -7.69
N ASP A 67 -6.52 1.30 -8.22
CA ASP A 67 -5.76 2.52 -7.95
C ASP A 67 -5.90 2.94 -6.48
N LEU A 68 -5.42 2.04 -5.62
CA LEU A 68 -5.61 2.07 -4.17
C LEU A 68 -4.30 1.77 -3.45
N TYR A 69 -3.89 2.69 -2.59
CA TYR A 69 -2.76 2.50 -1.68
C TYR A 69 -3.24 1.88 -0.37
N ILE A 70 -2.46 0.93 0.15
CA ILE A 70 -2.70 0.25 1.41
C ILE A 70 -1.51 0.46 2.34
N GLU A 71 -1.82 0.74 3.60
CA GLU A 71 -0.88 0.78 4.71
C GLU A 71 -1.29 -0.28 5.74
N LEU A 72 -0.39 -1.20 6.05
CA LEU A 72 -0.52 -2.14 7.15
C LEU A 72 0.03 -1.49 8.43
N THR A 73 -0.79 -1.38 9.47
CA THR A 73 -0.35 -0.88 10.78
C THR A 73 -0.59 -1.94 11.84
N THR A 74 0.47 -2.42 12.48
CA THR A 74 0.40 -3.35 13.62
C THR A 74 0.33 -2.63 14.96
N LEU A 75 0.51 -1.30 14.97
CA LEU A 75 0.55 -0.49 16.18
C LEU A 75 -0.85 -0.26 16.75
N LYS A 76 -0.96 -0.35 18.09
CA LYS A 76 -2.16 0.07 18.85
C LYS A 76 -2.55 1.49 18.47
N GLN A 77 -3.85 1.79 18.46
CA GLN A 77 -4.45 3.10 18.12
C GLN A 77 -3.80 4.31 18.83
N SER A 78 -3.03 4.11 19.90
CA SER A 78 -2.32 5.14 20.67
C SER A 78 -1.06 5.72 20.00
N LEU A 79 -0.40 5.02 19.07
CA LEU A 79 0.78 5.55 18.33
C LEU A 79 0.39 6.35 17.07
N VAL A 80 -0.90 6.47 16.82
CA VAL A 80 -1.43 6.98 15.56
C VAL A 80 -1.43 8.51 15.53
N THR A 81 -0.97 9.25 16.54
CA THR A 81 -0.99 10.73 16.47
C THR A 81 -0.08 11.27 15.36
N ARG A 82 1.17 10.79 15.25
CA ARG A 82 2.08 11.20 14.16
C ARG A 82 1.66 10.64 12.81
N LYS A 83 1.25 9.36 12.77
CA LYS A 83 0.79 8.71 11.53
C LYS A 83 -0.53 9.30 11.02
N ASN A 84 -1.50 9.63 11.89
CA ASN A 84 -2.72 10.34 11.53
C ASN A 84 -2.44 11.74 11.03
N ARG A 85 -1.47 12.45 11.62
CA ARG A 85 -1.04 13.75 11.08
C ARG A 85 -0.52 13.61 9.66
N LYS A 86 0.36 12.65 9.41
CA LYS A 86 0.87 12.34 8.06
C LYS A 86 -0.25 11.99 7.08
N VAL A 87 -1.18 11.11 7.48
CA VAL A 87 -2.31 10.68 6.64
C VAL A 87 -3.27 11.83 6.36
N ARG A 88 -3.56 12.69 7.36
CA ARG A 88 -4.35 13.90 7.15
C ARG A 88 -3.64 14.82 6.15
N ARG A 89 -2.34 15.04 6.33
CA ARG A 89 -1.54 15.86 5.43
C ARG A 89 -1.48 15.30 4.01
N LEU A 90 -1.38 13.98 3.87
CA LEU A 90 -1.44 13.30 2.58
C LEU A 90 -2.78 13.58 1.90
N ARG A 91 -3.90 13.46 2.64
CA ARG A 91 -5.24 13.75 2.10
C ARG A 91 -5.44 15.23 1.73
N GLU A 92 -4.79 16.14 2.44
CA GLU A 92 -4.80 17.57 2.11
C GLU A 92 -4.00 17.88 0.83
N LEU A 93 -2.80 17.30 0.70
CA LEU A 93 -1.89 17.57 -0.42
C LEU A 93 -2.19 16.73 -1.67
N TYR A 94 -2.75 15.54 -1.48
CA TYR A 94 -3.04 14.56 -2.52
C TYR A 94 -4.47 14.01 -2.33
N PRO A 95 -5.50 14.84 -2.57
CA PRO A 95 -6.90 14.44 -2.37
C PRO A 95 -7.33 13.27 -3.28
N ASP A 96 -6.70 13.14 -4.45
CA ASP A 96 -6.97 12.07 -5.42
C ASP A 96 -6.34 10.73 -5.02
N VAL A 97 -5.42 10.72 -4.05
CA VAL A 97 -4.75 9.51 -3.60
C VAL A 97 -5.69 8.72 -2.68
N ARG A 98 -6.18 7.59 -3.18
CA ARG A 98 -6.96 6.65 -2.37
C ARG A 98 -6.03 5.85 -1.47
N LEU A 99 -6.05 6.16 -0.16
CA LEU A 99 -5.29 5.43 0.87
C LEU A 99 -6.24 4.76 1.87
N LYS A 100 -6.06 3.45 2.10
CA LYS A 100 -6.68 2.70 3.20
C LYS A 100 -5.62 2.17 4.16
N ILE A 101 -5.96 2.18 5.45
CA ILE A 101 -5.10 1.70 6.53
C ILE A 101 -5.75 0.46 7.13
N PHE A 102 -5.01 -0.65 7.19
CA PHE A 102 -5.43 -1.89 7.82
C PHE A 102 -4.72 -2.10 9.15
N TYR A 103 -5.50 -2.39 10.19
CA TYR A 103 -4.99 -2.59 11.54
C TYR A 103 -4.82 -4.08 11.82
N GLY A 104 -3.59 -4.51 12.11
CA GLY A 104 -3.28 -5.88 12.53
C GLY A 104 -3.64 -6.94 11.49
N ARG A 105 -4.17 -8.09 11.95
CA ARG A 105 -4.49 -9.26 11.11
C ARG A 105 -5.89 -9.21 10.47
N ASP A 106 -6.68 -8.17 10.74
CA ASP A 106 -8.07 -8.05 10.28
C ASP A 106 -8.23 -7.60 8.81
N TYR A 107 -7.12 -7.41 8.08
CA TYR A 107 -7.17 -7.11 6.65
C TYR A 107 -7.92 -8.19 5.85
N ARG A 108 -7.92 -9.45 6.32
CA ARG A 108 -8.68 -10.55 5.70
C ARG A 108 -10.17 -10.24 5.62
N SER A 109 -10.78 -9.79 6.72
CA SER A 109 -12.21 -9.40 6.77
C SER A 109 -12.49 -8.18 5.88
N LEU A 110 -11.51 -7.28 5.78
CA LEU A 110 -11.65 -6.07 4.97
C LEU A 110 -11.58 -6.37 3.47
N LEU A 111 -10.75 -7.32 3.03
CA LEU A 111 -10.75 -7.75 1.62
C LEU A 111 -12.12 -8.25 1.19
N PHE A 112 -12.80 -9.05 2.02
CA PHE A 112 -14.18 -9.47 1.78
C PHE A 112 -15.16 -8.27 1.77
N LYS A 113 -15.06 -7.38 2.76
CA LYS A 113 -15.94 -6.20 2.85
C LYS A 113 -15.81 -5.26 1.64
N TYR A 114 -14.62 -5.16 1.06
CA TYR A 114 -14.37 -4.29 -0.10
C TYR A 114 -14.59 -4.99 -1.44
N GLY A 115 -15.09 -6.24 -1.46
CA GLY A 115 -15.26 -7.01 -2.69
C GLY A 115 -13.93 -7.27 -3.41
N LEU A 116 -12.81 -7.16 -2.69
CA LEU A 116 -11.47 -7.45 -3.23
C LEU A 116 -11.24 -8.97 -3.28
N ALA A 117 -11.95 -9.71 -2.44
CA ALA A 117 -12.05 -11.17 -2.48
C ALA A 117 -13.50 -11.53 -2.85
N HIS A 118 -13.68 -12.31 -3.92
CA HIS A 118 -15.00 -12.77 -4.38
C HIS A 118 -15.36 -14.13 -3.75
#